data_AF-A0A4R6X1M8-F1
#
_entry.id   AF-A0A4R6X1M8-F1
#
_cell.length_a   1.000
_cell.length_b   1.000
_cell.length_c   1.000
_cell.angle_alpha   90.00
_cell.angle_beta   90.00
_cell.angle_gamma   90.00
#
_symmetry.space_group_name_H-M   'P 1'
#
loop_
_entity.id
_entity.type
_entity.pdbx_description
1 polymer ?
#
loop_
_entity_poly.entity_id
_entity_poly.type
_entity_poly.pdbx_seq_one_letter_code
_entity_poly.pdbx_strand_id
1 'polypeptide(L)'
;MKAAVGYASQPKDMDPRSTEAWALAEASRRLMAAARIIDDAGESLRAALILNQRLWSIFQASLIDPGNELPKEIRDNVLALSVLMDRHIMQRLADLDGSKIQPIIDINRAIAEGLSMTPPADSAQPAAPRSTEAPLVGSQARPVMNVTA
;
A
#
# COMPACT_ATOMS: atom_id res chain seq x y z
N MET A 1 -21.43 -29.92 12.37
CA MET A 1 -20.51 -29.80 11.22
C MET A 1 -20.50 -28.34 10.77
N LYS A 2 -19.38 -27.61 10.93
CA LYS A 2 -19.28 -26.20 10.54
C LYS A 2 -19.06 -26.11 9.03
N ALA A 3 -19.93 -25.39 8.34
CA ALA A 3 -19.78 -25.09 6.92
C ALA A 3 -18.52 -24.24 6.69
N ALA A 4 -17.66 -24.68 5.79
CA ALA A 4 -16.60 -23.84 5.25
C ALA A 4 -17.26 -22.71 4.45
N VAL A 5 -17.00 -21.46 4.84
CA VAL A 5 -17.36 -20.28 4.04
C VAL A 5 -16.52 -20.37 2.77
N GLY A 6 -17.13 -20.92 1.71
CA GLY A 6 -16.54 -20.94 0.37
C GLY A 6 -16.42 -19.51 -0.14
N TYR A 7 -15.20 -19.10 -0.46
CA TYR A 7 -14.90 -17.81 -1.08
C TYR A 7 -15.50 -17.81 -2.49
N ALA A 8 -16.69 -17.23 -2.64
CA ALA A 8 -17.59 -17.48 -3.76
C ALA A 8 -17.12 -17.00 -5.15
N SER A 9 -15.90 -16.48 -5.32
CA SER A 9 -15.37 -16.06 -6.62
C SER A 9 -13.85 -15.91 -6.59
N GLN A 10 -13.09 -16.99 -6.48
CA GLN A 10 -11.63 -16.93 -6.64
C GLN A 10 -11.25 -16.73 -8.13
N PRO A 11 -10.22 -15.92 -8.44
CA PRO A 11 -9.67 -15.83 -9.79
C PRO A 11 -9.17 -17.20 -10.28
N LYS A 12 -9.43 -17.48 -11.56
CA LYS A 12 -9.15 -18.76 -12.25
C LYS A 12 -7.74 -18.85 -12.85
N ASP A 13 -7.03 -17.73 -12.93
CA ASP A 13 -5.65 -17.64 -13.42
C ASP A 13 -4.72 -17.32 -12.23
N MET A 14 -3.95 -18.33 -11.81
CA MET A 14 -3.21 -18.38 -10.55
C MET A 14 -1.88 -17.59 -10.58
N ASP A 15 -1.91 -16.32 -10.98
CA ASP A 15 -0.78 -15.43 -10.69
C ASP A 15 -0.86 -14.96 -9.22
N PRO A 16 0.23 -15.09 -8.43
CA PRO A 16 0.24 -14.69 -7.02
C PRO A 16 -0.22 -13.25 -6.79
N ARG A 17 0.20 -12.29 -7.64
CA ARG A 17 -0.18 -10.87 -7.49
C ARG A 17 -1.67 -10.64 -7.73
N SER A 18 -2.22 -11.32 -8.73
CA SER A 18 -3.67 -11.29 -9.02
C SER A 18 -4.49 -11.84 -7.85
N THR A 19 -3.98 -12.88 -7.18
CA THR A 19 -4.62 -13.46 -5.98
C THR A 19 -4.56 -12.51 -4.79
N GLU A 20 -3.42 -11.84 -4.57
CA GLU A 20 -3.25 -10.84 -3.52
C GLU A 20 -4.15 -9.61 -3.74
N ALA A 21 -4.22 -9.09 -4.96
CA ALA A 21 -5.10 -7.99 -5.33
C ALA A 21 -6.57 -8.32 -5.06
N TRP A 22 -7.00 -9.53 -5.46
CA TRP A 22 -8.35 -10.01 -5.19
C TRP A 22 -8.62 -10.13 -3.69
N ALA A 23 -7.67 -10.66 -2.90
CA ALA A 23 -7.85 -10.82 -1.46
C ALA A 23 -8.06 -9.49 -0.74
N LEU A 24 -7.31 -8.44 -1.13
CA LEU A 24 -7.49 -7.07 -0.62
C LEU A 24 -8.86 -6.47 -0.99
N ALA A 25 -9.29 -6.68 -2.25
CA ALA A 25 -10.59 -6.21 -2.71
C ALA A 25 -11.74 -6.89 -1.95
N GLU A 26 -11.65 -8.21 -1.75
CA GLU A 26 -12.64 -8.98 -1.00
C GLU A 26 -12.66 -8.60 0.48
N ALA A 27 -11.49 -8.37 1.10
CA ALA A 27 -11.40 -7.90 2.48
C ALA A 27 -12.06 -6.52 2.67
N SER A 28 -11.89 -5.62 1.71
CA SER A 28 -12.53 -4.30 1.67
C SER A 28 -14.04 -4.39 1.50
N ARG A 29 -14.50 -5.26 0.59
CA ARG A 29 -15.93 -5.53 0.37
C ARG A 29 -16.61 -6.04 1.63
N ARG A 30 -15.95 -6.96 2.35
CA ARG A 30 -16.46 -7.50 3.62
C ARG A 30 -16.53 -6.45 4.72
N LEU A 31 -15.53 -5.59 4.82
CA LEU A 31 -15.55 -4.46 5.76
C LEU A 31 -16.72 -3.51 5.48
N MET A 32 -16.93 -3.12 4.21
CA MET A 32 -18.06 -2.27 3.82
C MET A 32 -19.41 -2.92 4.12
N ALA A 33 -19.56 -4.22 3.88
CA ALA A 33 -20.78 -4.94 4.18
C ALA A 33 -21.04 -4.99 5.70
N ALA A 34 -20.00 -5.30 6.48
CA ALA A 34 -20.10 -5.40 7.93
C ALA A 34 -20.43 -4.05 8.60
N ALA A 35 -19.91 -2.94 8.10
CA ALA A 35 -20.21 -1.60 8.63
C ALA A 35 -21.68 -1.16 8.45
N ARG A 36 -22.45 -1.86 7.61
CA ARG A 36 -23.88 -1.59 7.40
C ARG A 36 -24.78 -2.41 8.32
N ILE A 37 -24.22 -3.37 9.05
CA ILE A 37 -24.97 -4.21 9.98
C ILE A 37 -25.01 -3.48 11.33
N ILE A 38 -26.21 -3.28 11.86
CA ILE A 38 -26.45 -2.48 13.07
C ILE A 38 -26.96 -3.37 14.23
N ASP A 39 -27.53 -4.53 13.91
CA ASP A 39 -28.27 -5.41 14.82
C ASP A 39 -27.48 -6.61 15.34
N ASP A 40 -26.14 -6.59 15.23
CA ASP A 40 -25.27 -7.72 15.61
C ASP A 40 -24.21 -7.37 16.67
N ALA A 41 -24.35 -6.22 17.35
CA ALA A 41 -23.40 -5.71 18.34
C ALA A 41 -21.95 -5.59 17.82
N GLY A 42 -21.76 -5.44 16.50
CA GLY A 42 -20.45 -5.27 15.87
C GLY A 42 -19.69 -6.58 15.63
N GLU A 43 -20.34 -7.74 15.78
CA GLU A 43 -19.70 -9.05 15.55
C GLU A 43 -19.21 -9.20 14.10
N SER A 44 -20.02 -8.81 13.11
CA SER A 44 -19.61 -8.85 11.70
C SER A 44 -18.43 -7.92 11.43
N LEU A 45 -18.42 -6.73 12.05
CA LEU A 45 -17.34 -5.76 11.89
C LEU A 45 -16.05 -6.29 12.51
N ARG A 46 -16.12 -6.87 13.72
CA ARG A 46 -15.01 -7.54 14.38
C ARG A 46 -14.44 -8.66 13.50
N ALA A 47 -15.30 -9.52 12.94
CA ALA A 47 -14.89 -10.61 12.06
C ALA A 47 -14.19 -10.09 10.79
N ALA A 48 -14.73 -9.04 10.16
CA ALA A 48 -14.12 -8.41 8.99
C ALA A 48 -12.77 -7.75 9.31
N LEU A 49 -12.64 -7.09 10.46
CA LEU A 49 -11.38 -6.49 10.91
C LEU A 49 -10.31 -7.55 11.22
N ILE A 50 -10.68 -8.66 11.88
CA ILE A 50 -9.76 -9.79 12.12
C ILE A 50 -9.29 -10.41 10.81
N LEU A 51 -10.17 -10.54 9.82
CA LEU A 51 -9.79 -11.00 8.49
C LEU A 51 -8.74 -10.07 7.85
N ASN A 52 -8.93 -8.75 7.96
CA ASN A 52 -7.97 -7.78 7.46
C ASN A 52 -6.63 -7.88 8.20
N GLN A 53 -6.64 -8.02 9.52
CA GLN A 53 -5.42 -8.22 10.31
C GLN A 53 -4.63 -9.44 9.81
N ARG A 54 -5.32 -10.58 9.61
CA ARG A 54 -4.68 -11.81 9.13
C ARG A 54 -4.10 -11.65 7.73
N LEU A 55 -4.81 -10.97 6.83
CA LEU A 55 -4.31 -10.70 5.48
C LEU A 55 -3.02 -9.88 5.52
N TRP A 56 -2.99 -8.82 6.33
CA TRP A 56 -1.79 -7.99 6.49
C TRP A 56 -0.63 -8.73 7.15
N SER A 57 -0.88 -9.63 8.10
CA SER A 57 0.18 -10.49 8.66
C SER A 57 0.78 -11.45 7.61
N ILE A 58 -0.03 -11.95 6.67
CA ILE A 58 0.47 -12.77 5.55
C ILE A 58 1.37 -11.94 4.63
N PHE A 59 0.97 -10.71 4.31
CA PHE A 59 1.78 -9.81 3.50
C PHE A 59 3.11 -9.47 4.19
N GLN A 60 3.07 -9.15 5.49
CA GLN A 60 4.29 -8.91 6.27
C GLN A 60 5.23 -10.11 6.21
N ALA A 61 4.73 -11.34 6.38
CA ALA A 61 5.52 -12.55 6.32
C ALA A 61 6.16 -12.77 4.93
N SER A 62 5.42 -12.50 3.86
CA SER A 62 5.94 -12.59 2.48
C SER A 62 7.01 -11.52 2.19
N LEU A 63 6.84 -10.31 2.72
CA LEU A 63 7.75 -9.18 2.47
C LEU A 63 9.09 -9.29 3.20
N ILE A 64 9.13 -9.99 4.35
CA ILE A 64 10.37 -10.24 5.10
C ILE A 64 11.11 -11.50 4.63
N ASP A 65 10.51 -12.29 3.75
CA ASP A 65 11.14 -13.48 3.18
C ASP A 65 12.40 -13.06 2.37
N PRO A 66 13.59 -13.63 2.67
CA PRO A 66 14.80 -13.39 1.90
C PRO A 66 14.67 -13.68 0.39
N GLY A 67 13.77 -14.59 0.01
CA GLY A 67 13.45 -14.95 -1.37
C GLY A 67 12.49 -13.99 -2.08
N ASN A 68 12.02 -12.92 -1.42
CA ASN A 68 11.12 -11.97 -2.04
C ASN A 68 11.83 -11.14 -3.13
N GLU A 69 11.31 -11.20 -4.36
CA GLU A 69 11.92 -10.56 -5.54
C GLU A 69 11.61 -9.06 -5.67
N LEU A 70 10.77 -8.49 -4.81
CA LEU A 70 10.46 -7.06 -4.86
C LEU A 70 11.70 -6.21 -4.49
N PRO A 71 11.90 -5.05 -5.14
CA PRO A 71 12.95 -4.12 -4.76
C PRO A 71 12.84 -3.72 -3.28
N LYS A 72 14.00 -3.59 -2.61
CA LYS A 72 14.05 -3.31 -1.17
C LYS A 72 13.19 -2.10 -0.77
N GLU A 73 13.27 -1.01 -1.52
CA GLU A 73 12.49 0.21 -1.25
C GLU A 73 10.98 -0.04 -1.27
N ILE A 74 10.50 -0.84 -2.25
CA ILE A 74 9.07 -1.22 -2.31
C ILE A 74 8.70 -2.05 -1.10
N ARG A 75 9.53 -3.04 -0.72
CA ARG A 75 9.27 -3.86 0.47
C ARG A 75 9.22 -3.03 1.75
N ASP A 76 10.19 -2.14 1.95
CA ASP A 76 10.26 -1.25 3.12
C ASP A 76 9.01 -0.35 3.20
N ASN A 77 8.58 0.21 2.07
CA ASN A 77 7.38 1.05 2.00
C ASN A 77 6.11 0.26 2.33
N VAL A 78 5.94 -0.96 1.79
CA VAL A 78 4.77 -1.80 2.09
C VAL A 78 4.81 -2.32 3.54
N LEU A 79 5.98 -2.60 4.10
CA LEU A 79 6.13 -2.94 5.52
C LEU A 79 5.72 -1.77 6.42
N ALA A 80 6.10 -0.53 6.08
CA ALA A 80 5.65 0.65 6.81
C ALA A 80 4.12 0.81 6.76
N LEU A 81 3.51 0.60 5.59
CA LEU A 81 2.05 0.58 5.45
C LEU A 81 1.40 -0.52 6.31
N SER A 82 2.00 -1.71 6.35
CA SER A 82 1.50 -2.83 7.16
C SER A 82 1.43 -2.47 8.65
N VAL A 83 2.43 -1.75 9.17
CA VAL A 83 2.44 -1.27 10.57
C VAL A 83 1.34 -0.23 10.82
N LEU A 84 1.10 0.68 9.86
CA LEU A 84 0.00 1.64 9.96
C LEU A 84 -1.36 0.93 9.96
N MET A 85 -1.51 -0.08 9.10
CA MET A 85 -2.72 -0.90 8.99
C MET A 85 -3.01 -1.65 10.28
N ASP A 86 -2.01 -2.31 10.88
CA ASP A 86 -2.17 -2.99 12.17
C ASP A 86 -2.68 -2.03 13.24
N ARG A 87 -2.10 -0.82 13.33
CA ARG A 87 -2.55 0.20 14.29
C ARG A 87 -4.00 0.60 14.05
N HIS A 88 -4.38 0.88 12.80
CA HIS A 88 -5.74 1.29 12.46
C HIS A 88 -6.75 0.17 12.75
N ILE A 89 -6.41 -1.08 12.41
CA ILE A 89 -7.27 -2.24 12.67
C ILE A 89 -7.43 -2.45 14.18
N MET A 90 -6.37 -2.30 14.98
CA MET A 90 -6.45 -2.39 16.43
C MET A 90 -7.36 -1.32 17.04
N GLN A 91 -7.25 -0.06 16.58
CA GLN A 91 -8.13 1.01 17.00
C GLN A 91 -9.60 0.71 16.68
N ARG A 92 -9.86 0.17 15.49
CA ARG A 92 -11.21 -0.22 15.06
C ARG A 92 -11.76 -1.46 15.77
N LEU A 93 -10.91 -2.39 16.18
CA LEU A 93 -11.32 -3.52 17.01
C LEU A 93 -11.67 -3.11 18.44
N ALA A 94 -11.08 -2.02 18.92
CA ALA A 94 -11.36 -1.48 20.24
C ALA A 94 -12.68 -0.69 20.30
N ASP A 95 -12.97 0.14 19.28
CA ASP A 95 -14.18 0.97 19.26
C ASP A 95 -15.35 0.38 18.44
N LEU A 96 -15.08 -0.59 17.56
CA LEU A 96 -16.03 -1.17 16.61
C LEU A 96 -16.84 -0.10 15.84
N ASP A 97 -16.19 1.01 15.51
CA ASP A 97 -16.84 2.11 14.81
C ASP A 97 -16.76 1.94 13.28
N GLY A 98 -17.85 1.43 12.70
CA GLY A 98 -18.02 1.25 11.26
C GLY A 98 -17.96 2.54 10.45
N SER A 99 -18.10 3.73 11.04
CA SER A 99 -17.96 4.99 10.32
C SER A 99 -16.50 5.36 10.03
N LYS A 100 -15.54 4.70 10.70
CA LYS A 100 -14.11 5.05 10.65
C LYS A 100 -13.24 4.01 9.93
N ILE A 101 -13.84 3.11 9.14
CA ILE A 101 -13.11 2.08 8.38
C ILE A 101 -12.65 2.51 7.00
N GLN A 102 -13.08 3.70 6.53
CA GLN A 102 -12.77 4.18 5.17
C GLN A 102 -11.25 4.18 4.86
N PRO A 103 -10.34 4.59 5.78
CA PRO A 103 -8.91 4.53 5.51
C PRO A 103 -8.39 3.11 5.21
N ILE A 104 -8.95 2.09 5.87
CA ILE A 104 -8.57 0.69 5.65
C ILE A 104 -8.98 0.25 4.25
N ILE A 105 -10.18 0.64 3.83
CA ILE A 105 -10.73 0.33 2.49
C ILE A 105 -9.90 1.01 1.41
N ASP A 106 -9.58 2.30 1.58
CA ASP A 106 -8.85 3.08 0.58
C ASP A 106 -7.43 2.53 0.36
N ILE A 107 -6.72 2.17 1.44
CA ILE A 107 -5.39 1.56 1.35
C ILE A 107 -5.46 0.21 0.66
N ASN A 108 -6.36 -0.68 1.08
CA ASN A 108 -6.51 -1.99 0.45
C ASN A 108 -6.81 -1.88 -1.05
N ARG A 109 -7.68 -0.94 -1.42
CA ARG A 109 -8.02 -0.69 -2.83
C ARG A 109 -6.83 -0.15 -3.62
N ALA A 110 -6.10 0.82 -3.09
CA ALA A 110 -4.93 1.39 -3.75
C ALA A 110 -3.84 0.33 -4.01
N ILE A 111 -3.59 -0.54 -3.03
CA ILE A 111 -2.63 -1.65 -3.19
C ILE A 111 -3.15 -2.69 -4.18
N ALA A 112 -4.45 -3.04 -4.13
CA ALA A 112 -5.03 -3.99 -5.09
C ALA A 112 -4.95 -3.48 -6.53
N GLU A 113 -5.19 -2.18 -6.75
CA GLU A 113 -5.02 -1.52 -8.05
C GLU A 113 -3.57 -1.59 -8.50
N GLY A 114 -2.61 -1.28 -7.62
CA GLY A 114 -1.18 -1.37 -7.94
C GLY A 114 -0.72 -2.79 -8.27
N LEU A 115 -1.22 -3.81 -7.57
CA LEU A 115 -0.92 -5.22 -7.83
C LEU A 115 -1.56 -5.75 -9.13
N SER A 116 -2.70 -5.16 -9.53
CA SER A 116 -3.40 -5.50 -10.77
C SER A 116 -2.76 -4.86 -12.00
N MET A 117 -1.89 -3.87 -11.81
CA MET A 117 -1.09 -3.29 -12.88
C MET A 117 0.15 -4.15 -13.11
N THR A 118 0.36 -4.61 -14.34
CA THR A 118 1.67 -5.11 -14.75
C THR A 118 2.60 -3.91 -14.95
N PRO A 119 3.67 -3.73 -14.15
CA PRO A 119 4.63 -2.67 -14.41
C PRO A 119 5.32 -2.98 -15.75
N PRO A 120 5.48 -2.00 -16.65
CA PRO A 120 6.39 -2.16 -17.77
C PRO A 120 7.79 -2.47 -17.20
N ALA A 121 8.49 -3.44 -17.80
CA ALA A 121 9.77 -3.98 -17.33
C ALA A 121 10.89 -2.92 -17.12
N ASP A 122 10.68 -1.68 -17.59
CA ASP A 122 11.65 -0.57 -17.56
C ASP A 122 11.49 0.42 -16.40
N SER A 123 10.52 0.27 -15.48
CA SER A 123 10.35 1.25 -14.38
C SER A 123 11.32 1.06 -13.20
N ALA A 124 12.30 0.15 -13.31
CA ALA A 124 13.43 0.06 -12.38
C ALA A 124 14.47 1.16 -12.69
N GLN A 125 14.03 2.41 -12.84
CA GLN A 125 14.94 3.55 -12.89
C GLN A 125 15.28 3.91 -11.43
N PRO A 126 16.54 3.76 -10.98
CA PRO A 126 16.93 4.28 -9.68
C PRO A 126 16.69 5.78 -9.70
N ALA A 127 15.96 6.28 -8.69
CA ALA A 127 15.78 7.70 -8.47
C ALA A 127 17.18 8.35 -8.38
N ALA A 128 17.61 8.97 -9.47
CA ALA A 128 18.87 9.71 -9.51
C ALA A 128 18.80 10.83 -8.45
N PRO A 129 19.85 11.03 -7.65
CA PRO A 129 19.87 12.17 -6.74
C PRO A 129 19.79 13.43 -7.60
N ARG A 130 18.78 14.26 -7.35
CA ARG A 130 18.72 15.62 -7.89
C ARG A 130 19.90 16.41 -7.32
N SER A 131 21.06 16.30 -7.96
CA SER A 131 22.15 17.25 -7.78
C SER A 131 21.62 18.59 -8.27
N THR A 132 21.34 19.47 -7.31
CA THR A 132 21.05 20.88 -7.56
C THR A 132 22.33 21.51 -8.08
N GLU A 133 22.44 21.58 -9.40
CA GLU A 133 23.47 22.34 -10.09
C GLU A 133 23.18 23.84 -9.86
N ALA A 134 23.99 24.46 -8.99
CA ALA A 134 23.95 25.89 -8.73
C ALA A 134 24.51 26.66 -9.94
N PRO A 135 23.86 27.72 -10.45
CA PRO A 135 24.40 28.49 -11.55
C PRO A 135 25.53 29.39 -11.05
N LEU A 136 26.73 29.16 -11.57
CA LEU A 136 27.90 30.05 -11.46
C LEU A 136 27.59 31.35 -12.22
N VAL A 137 27.28 32.42 -11.50
CA VAL A 137 27.17 33.77 -12.06
C VAL A 137 28.58 34.32 -12.32
N GLY A 138 28.78 34.75 -13.57
CA GLY A 138 30.04 35.17 -14.15
C GLY A 138 30.73 36.34 -13.42
N SER A 139 32.05 36.20 -13.40
CA SER A 139 33.06 37.15 -12.98
C SER A 139 32.88 38.53 -13.61
N GLN A 140 32.63 39.55 -12.77
CA GLN A 140 32.79 40.95 -13.12
C GLN A 140 34.21 41.40 -12.76
N ALA A 141 35.05 41.58 -13.76
CA ALA A 141 36.29 42.33 -13.63
C ALA A 141 36.61 43.04 -14.95
N ARG A 142 36.41 44.36 -15.00
CA ARG A 142 37.05 45.24 -15.98
C ARG A 142 38.05 46.11 -15.24
N PRO A 143 39.29 46.22 -15.75
CA PRO A 143 40.04 47.45 -15.61
C PRO A 143 40.38 48.08 -16.97
N VAL A 144 40.26 49.42 -16.97
CA VAL A 144 40.98 50.49 -17.72
C VAL A 144 42.26 50.02 -18.44
N MET A 145 42.69 50.47 -19.63
CA MET A 145 42.86 51.79 -20.25
C MET A 145 43.47 51.47 -21.65
N ASN A 146 43.32 52.20 -22.77
CA ASN A 146 43.96 53.46 -23.12
C ASN A 146 43.80 53.63 -24.66
N VAL A 147 43.49 54.82 -25.18
CA VAL A 147 43.73 55.15 -26.60
C VAL A 147 44.42 56.50 -26.65
N THR A 148 45.66 56.47 -27.15
CA THR A 148 46.44 57.62 -27.56
C THR A 148 46.39 57.70 -29.08
N ALA A 149 45.99 58.85 -29.63
CA ALA A 149 46.51 59.53 -30.82
C ALA A 149 45.50 60.58 -31.29
#